data_AF-A0A2V5HIR1-F1
#
_entry.id   AF-A0A2V5HIR1-F1
#
_cell.length_a   1.000
_cell.length_b   1.000
_cell.length_c   1.000
_cell.angle_alpha   90.00
_cell.angle_beta   90.00
_cell.angle_gamma   90.00
#
_symmetry.space_group_name_H-M   'P 1'
#
loop_
_entity.id
_entity.type
_entity.pdbx_description
1 polymer ?
#
loop_
_entity_poly.entity_id
_entity_poly.type
_entity_poly.pdbx_seq_one_letter_code
_entity_poly.pdbx_strand_id
1 'polypeptide(L)'
;MSHALDFFQSLWAQHPWAIILSVTGYIAMVRLLRYRCVKAIDAPFADGRRKQSSMTSEEAHAIIGQLQELEFPHAFNKARKIALLKAGGIPTMSKLFAVTGQNNKRNSGKRAVDTEILLREAQSQPRDSDRYSTAVARMNYLHARYRKANKITKPDLLHTLGDGLAEILNVIDRDEWRKLTDVEKCALGVFHKNLGEDMGIPFEPLASSDEGWRDGLHFAMELRDWTIRYEEEVAQPVATNDQYVRVYVDAAMAGLPGFVTLTVRKMLATDLDEVMRTSLCLEKPGPILLFVLACIRETRKSFLRYVSLPRFFAVKPVHEATDPKTNLYHFNRQTLQPWYMEPTFWSTWGPGALLVRMLGGKVPGSRGDRYHPQGYDLMTIGPDPQKERGAEEMKSDIEMINARAVATCPFSHAKAAGFN
;
A
#
# COMPACT_ATOMS: atom_id res chain seq x y z
N MET A 1 21.94 -29.37 -24.99
CA MET A 1 21.82 -29.51 -23.52
C MET A 1 22.95 -30.36 -22.91
N SER A 2 23.42 -31.45 -23.54
CA SER A 2 24.52 -32.27 -22.98
C SER A 2 25.85 -31.51 -22.85
N HIS A 3 26.26 -30.76 -23.88
CA HIS A 3 27.52 -29.99 -23.83
C HIS A 3 27.60 -28.95 -22.71
N ALA A 4 26.48 -28.36 -22.29
CA ALA A 4 26.47 -27.44 -21.15
C ALA A 4 26.63 -28.19 -19.81
N LEU A 5 25.96 -29.33 -19.68
CA LEU A 5 26.08 -30.21 -18.52
C LEU A 5 27.50 -30.76 -18.37
N ASP A 6 28.10 -31.23 -19.47
CA ASP A 6 29.47 -31.76 -19.49
C ASP A 6 30.49 -30.66 -19.12
N PHE A 7 30.27 -29.43 -19.58
CA PHE A 7 31.08 -28.28 -19.21
C PHE A 7 31.01 -27.97 -17.70
N PHE A 8 29.81 -27.91 -17.12
CA PHE A 8 29.65 -27.64 -15.68
C PHE A 8 30.21 -28.78 -14.81
N GLN A 9 30.07 -30.03 -15.24
CA GLN A 9 30.65 -31.19 -14.55
C GLN A 9 32.18 -31.16 -14.57
N SER A 10 32.78 -30.83 -15.71
CA SER A 10 34.24 -30.67 -15.84
C SER A 10 34.76 -29.53 -14.96
N LEU A 11 34.07 -28.39 -14.96
CA LEU A 11 34.42 -27.22 -14.15
C LEU A 11 34.35 -27.53 -12.64
N TRP A 12 33.31 -28.25 -12.20
CA TRP A 12 33.17 -28.69 -10.81
C TRP A 12 34.23 -29.70 -10.40
N ALA A 13 34.58 -30.64 -11.27
CA ALA A 13 35.61 -31.65 -10.99
C ALA A 13 37.01 -31.04 -10.85
N GLN A 14 37.32 -30.00 -11.64
CA GLN A 14 38.63 -29.36 -11.64
C GLN A 14 38.79 -28.26 -10.59
N HIS A 15 37.70 -27.52 -10.28
CA HIS A 15 37.76 -26.32 -9.43
C HIS A 15 36.65 -26.25 -8.37
N PRO A 16 36.38 -27.31 -7.59
CA PRO A 16 35.25 -27.32 -6.65
C PRO A 16 35.40 -26.24 -5.57
N TRP A 17 36.60 -26.05 -5.03
CA TRP A 17 36.87 -25.05 -3.99
C TRP A 17 36.73 -23.61 -4.47
N ALA A 18 37.18 -23.31 -5.70
CA ALA A 18 37.06 -21.97 -6.27
C ALA A 18 35.58 -21.60 -6.50
N ILE A 19 34.76 -22.56 -6.97
CA ILE A 19 33.32 -22.38 -7.15
C ILE A 19 32.65 -22.17 -5.79
N ILE A 20 32.96 -23.01 -4.79
CA ILE A 20 32.40 -22.88 -3.44
C ILE A 20 32.77 -21.52 -2.82
N LEU A 21 34.03 -21.11 -2.89
CA LEU A 21 34.48 -19.81 -2.38
C LEU A 21 33.82 -18.63 -3.10
N SER A 22 33.63 -18.73 -4.42
CA SER A 22 32.96 -17.69 -5.20
C SER A 22 31.48 -17.57 -4.83
N VAL A 23 30.77 -18.69 -4.71
CA VAL A 23 29.34 -18.73 -4.35
C VAL A 23 29.14 -18.27 -2.91
N THR A 24 29.93 -18.78 -1.96
CA THR A 24 29.84 -18.37 -0.55
C THR A 24 30.24 -16.91 -0.36
N GLY A 25 31.28 -16.44 -1.04
CA GLY A 25 31.69 -15.03 -1.06
C GLY A 25 30.59 -14.13 -1.62
N TYR A 26 29.92 -14.53 -2.70
CA TYR A 26 28.78 -13.80 -3.25
C TYR A 26 27.59 -13.75 -2.28
N ILE A 27 27.20 -14.88 -1.68
CA ILE A 27 26.11 -14.92 -0.71
C ILE A 27 26.43 -14.05 0.52
N ALA A 28 27.68 -14.07 0.99
CA ALA A 28 28.16 -13.20 2.06
C ALA A 28 28.07 -11.72 1.67
N MET A 29 28.47 -11.37 0.44
CA MET A 29 28.35 -10.01 -0.10
C MET A 29 26.89 -9.56 -0.16
N VAL A 30 25.98 -10.37 -0.73
CA VAL A 30 24.54 -10.09 -0.78
C VAL A 30 23.99 -9.84 0.62
N ARG A 31 24.35 -10.71 1.58
CA ARG A 31 23.94 -10.57 2.99
C ARG A 31 24.46 -9.26 3.59
N LEU A 32 25.75 -8.95 3.43
CA LEU A 32 26.36 -7.72 3.96
C LEU A 32 25.66 -6.47 3.41
N LEU A 33 25.46 -6.41 2.09
CA LEU A 33 24.85 -5.25 1.44
C LEU A 33 23.38 -5.06 1.83
N ARG A 34 22.60 -6.14 1.93
CA ARG A 34 21.19 -6.06 2.35
C ARG A 34 21.04 -5.62 3.81
N TYR A 35 21.82 -6.20 4.72
CA TYR A 35 21.75 -5.84 6.14
C TYR A 35 22.43 -4.50 6.46
N ARG A 36 23.19 -3.91 5.53
CA ARG A 36 23.77 -2.57 5.72
C ARG A 36 22.70 -1.50 5.89
N CYS A 37 21.63 -1.55 5.08
CA CYS A 37 20.51 -0.60 5.18
C CYS A 37 19.78 -0.76 6.52
N VAL A 38 19.46 -2.00 6.91
CA VAL A 38 18.82 -2.29 8.21
C VAL A 38 19.65 -1.74 9.37
N LYS A 39 20.96 -2.03 9.39
CA LYS A 39 21.86 -1.51 10.42
C LYS A 39 21.92 0.02 10.44
N ALA A 40 21.85 0.67 9.28
CA ALA A 40 21.86 2.13 9.19
C ALA A 40 20.57 2.75 9.76
N ILE A 41 19.41 2.13 9.49
CA ILE A 41 18.11 2.55 10.06
C ILE A 41 18.09 2.34 11.57
N ASP A 42 18.58 1.20 12.07
CA ASP A 42 18.53 0.86 13.49
C ASP A 42 19.60 1.59 14.32
N ALA A 43 20.75 1.94 13.73
CA ALA A 43 21.92 2.50 14.43
C ALA A 43 21.65 3.70 15.36
N PRO A 44 20.78 4.68 15.01
CA PRO A 44 20.47 5.79 15.91
C PRO A 44 19.73 5.35 17.18
N PHE A 45 18.96 4.26 17.12
CA PHE A 45 18.09 3.76 18.21
C PHE A 45 18.64 2.51 18.90
N ALA A 46 19.73 1.93 18.38
CA ALA A 46 20.41 0.79 18.97
C ALA A 46 21.08 1.15 20.30
N ASP A 47 21.22 0.15 21.17
CA ASP A 47 21.97 0.21 22.44
C ASP A 47 21.56 1.36 23.37
N GLY A 48 20.30 1.80 23.32
CA GLY A 48 19.78 2.86 24.17
C GLY A 48 20.31 4.27 23.85
N ARG A 49 21.01 4.46 22.72
CA ARG A 49 21.53 5.77 22.28
C ARG A 49 20.43 6.83 22.16
N ARG A 50 19.27 6.41 21.65
CA ARG A 50 18.08 7.25 21.51
C ARG A 50 16.82 6.43 21.69
N LYS A 51 15.82 6.98 22.37
CA LYS A 51 14.52 6.33 22.55
C LYS A 51 13.69 6.44 21.27
N GLN A 52 12.98 5.38 20.91
CA GLN A 52 12.05 5.38 19.76
C GLN A 52 10.94 6.43 19.90
N SER A 53 10.57 6.79 21.15
CA SER A 53 9.65 7.87 21.50
C SER A 53 10.07 9.27 21.06
N SER A 54 11.29 9.43 20.51
CA SER A 54 11.80 10.69 19.99
C SER A 54 11.86 10.73 18.45
N MET A 55 11.48 9.66 17.76
CA MET A 55 11.48 9.59 16.29
C MET A 55 10.58 10.68 15.70
N THR A 56 11.15 11.56 14.88
CA THR A 56 10.39 12.64 14.27
C THR A 56 9.55 12.15 13.10
N SER A 57 8.58 12.96 12.69
CA SER A 57 7.76 12.70 11.50
C SER A 57 8.62 12.61 10.22
N GLU A 58 9.68 13.40 10.13
CA GLU A 58 10.63 13.40 9.01
C GLU A 58 11.47 12.10 8.97
N GLU A 59 11.97 11.65 10.12
CA GLU A 59 12.71 10.39 10.22
C GLU A 59 11.82 9.19 9.87
N ALA A 60 10.59 9.18 10.39
CA ALA A 60 9.62 8.15 10.05
C ALA A 60 9.33 8.13 8.54
N HIS A 61 9.15 9.30 7.92
CA HIS A 61 8.99 9.43 6.48
C HIS A 61 10.21 8.89 5.71
N ALA A 62 11.43 9.26 6.10
CA ALA A 62 12.66 8.79 5.46
C ALA A 62 12.83 7.26 5.56
N ILE A 63 12.52 6.68 6.72
CA ILE A 63 12.55 5.22 6.93
C ILE A 63 11.51 4.54 6.03
N ILE A 64 10.26 5.01 6.04
CA ILE A 64 9.20 4.46 5.18
C ILE A 64 9.57 4.62 3.70
N GLY A 65 10.17 5.74 3.30
CA GLY A 65 10.72 5.96 1.96
C GLY A 65 11.72 4.88 1.55
N GLN A 66 12.73 4.61 2.38
CA GLN A 66 13.69 3.53 2.12
C GLN A 66 13.00 2.17 1.98
N LEU A 67 12.03 1.88 2.86
CA LEU A 67 11.30 0.62 2.83
C LEU A 67 10.43 0.48 1.57
N GLN A 68 9.68 1.52 1.20
CA GLN A 68 8.72 1.42 0.09
C GLN A 68 9.37 1.60 -1.29
N GLU A 69 10.50 2.30 -1.40
CA GLU A 69 11.15 2.58 -2.68
C GLU A 69 12.28 1.60 -3.00
N LEU A 70 13.02 1.12 -1.99
CA LEU A 70 14.24 0.33 -2.19
C LEU A 70 14.09 -1.11 -1.68
N GLU A 71 13.56 -1.32 -0.48
CA GLU A 71 13.61 -2.63 0.17
C GLU A 71 12.40 -3.52 -0.20
N PHE A 72 11.19 -3.03 0.07
CA PHE A 72 9.91 -3.76 -0.02
C PHE A 72 8.85 -3.09 -0.92
N PRO A 73 9.19 -2.55 -2.12
CA PRO A 73 8.20 -1.90 -3.00
C PRO A 73 7.04 -2.82 -3.41
N HIS A 74 7.30 -4.13 -3.54
CA HIS A 74 6.27 -5.10 -3.83
C HIS A 74 5.30 -5.28 -2.66
N ALA A 75 5.81 -5.47 -1.44
CA ALA A 75 4.98 -5.66 -0.25
C ALA A 75 4.14 -4.44 0.08
N PHE A 76 4.70 -3.22 0.09
CA PHE A 76 3.92 -1.99 0.36
C PHE A 76 2.76 -1.81 -0.62
N ASN A 77 3.01 -2.14 -1.87
CA ASN A 77 2.02 -2.10 -2.93
C ASN A 77 0.93 -3.18 -2.76
N LYS A 78 1.34 -4.42 -2.45
CA LYS A 78 0.42 -5.53 -2.21
C LYS A 78 -0.44 -5.28 -0.96
N ALA A 79 0.17 -4.81 0.13
CA ALA A 79 -0.51 -4.41 1.37
C ALA A 79 -1.62 -3.39 1.12
N ARG A 80 -1.34 -2.30 0.38
CA ARG A 80 -2.38 -1.31 0.03
C ARG A 80 -3.54 -1.90 -0.76
N LYS A 81 -3.25 -2.82 -1.69
CA LYS A 81 -4.32 -3.49 -2.46
C LYS A 81 -5.16 -4.43 -1.59
N ILE A 82 -4.54 -5.12 -0.65
CA ILE A 82 -5.25 -5.99 0.29
C ILE A 82 -6.10 -5.13 1.22
N ALA A 83 -5.55 -4.07 1.82
CA ALA A 83 -6.32 -3.19 2.71
C ALA A 83 -7.55 -2.58 2.01
N LEU A 84 -7.39 -2.11 0.76
CA LEU A 84 -8.52 -1.64 -0.05
C LEU A 84 -9.56 -2.72 -0.37
N LEU A 85 -9.14 -3.99 -0.46
CA LEU A 85 -10.04 -5.11 -0.63
C LEU A 85 -10.79 -5.42 0.68
N LYS A 86 -10.10 -5.42 1.83
CA LYS A 86 -10.64 -5.71 3.16
C LYS A 86 -11.67 -4.67 3.62
N ALA A 87 -11.55 -3.40 3.21
CA ALA A 87 -12.61 -2.41 3.40
C ALA A 87 -13.98 -2.87 2.83
N GLY A 88 -13.97 -3.66 1.75
CA GLY A 88 -15.17 -4.27 1.19
C GLY A 88 -15.75 -5.42 1.99
N GLY A 89 -15.03 -5.94 2.99
CA GLY A 89 -15.47 -6.98 3.91
C GLY A 89 -16.16 -6.44 5.15
N ILE A 90 -16.18 -5.12 5.36
CA ILE A 90 -16.96 -4.50 6.44
C ILE A 90 -18.36 -4.13 5.92
N PRO A 91 -19.46 -4.64 6.51
CA PRO A 91 -20.82 -4.45 5.98
C PRO A 91 -21.27 -2.98 5.83
N THR A 92 -20.90 -2.10 6.76
CA THR A 92 -21.19 -0.65 6.72
C THR A 92 -20.56 0.00 5.49
N MET A 93 -19.30 -0.31 5.22
CA MET A 93 -18.53 0.21 4.09
C MET A 93 -19.01 -0.37 2.76
N SER A 94 -19.21 -1.68 2.65
CA SER A 94 -19.66 -2.33 1.41
C SER A 94 -21.05 -1.86 0.98
N LYS A 95 -21.94 -1.63 1.95
CA LYS A 95 -23.25 -0.99 1.72
C LYS A 95 -23.10 0.42 1.19
N LEU A 96 -22.20 1.24 1.76
CA LEU A 96 -21.96 2.59 1.28
C LEU A 96 -21.42 2.58 -0.17
N PHE A 97 -20.49 1.69 -0.48
CA PHE A 97 -19.96 1.54 -1.84
C PHE A 97 -21.05 1.20 -2.87
N ALA A 98 -22.02 0.36 -2.49
CA ALA A 98 -23.16 0.02 -3.34
C ALA A 98 -24.08 1.23 -3.59
N VAL A 99 -24.53 1.92 -2.53
CA VAL A 99 -25.54 3.00 -2.66
C VAL A 99 -24.99 4.27 -3.30
N THR A 100 -23.68 4.51 -3.20
CA THR A 100 -23.03 5.69 -3.81
C THR A 100 -22.87 5.58 -5.33
N GLY A 101 -23.11 4.39 -5.90
CA GLY A 101 -22.89 4.14 -7.32
C GLY A 101 -21.42 4.17 -7.73
N GLN A 102 -20.48 4.12 -6.77
CA GLN A 102 -19.04 4.05 -7.06
C GLN A 102 -18.53 2.60 -7.13
N ASN A 103 -19.34 1.63 -6.73
CA ASN A 103 -19.08 0.20 -6.90
C ASN A 103 -19.89 -0.41 -8.04
N ASN A 104 -19.61 0.02 -9.26
CA ASN A 104 -20.15 -0.58 -10.48
C ASN A 104 -19.06 -0.71 -11.55
N LYS A 105 -19.34 -1.48 -12.61
CA LYS A 105 -18.38 -1.76 -13.70
C LYS A 105 -17.83 -0.51 -14.39
N ARG A 106 -18.56 0.61 -14.37
CA ARG A 106 -18.15 1.86 -15.02
C ARG A 106 -17.18 2.65 -14.16
N ASN A 107 -17.44 2.74 -12.86
CA ASN A 107 -16.76 3.67 -11.96
C ASN A 107 -15.70 3.01 -11.06
N SER A 108 -15.78 1.69 -10.81
CA SER A 108 -14.93 1.00 -9.83
C SER A 108 -13.44 1.09 -10.15
N GLY A 109 -13.07 0.96 -11.43
CA GLY A 109 -11.66 1.04 -11.84
C GLY A 109 -11.07 2.43 -11.63
N LYS A 110 -11.80 3.49 -12.01
CA LYS A 110 -11.37 4.88 -11.73
C LYS A 110 -11.26 5.12 -10.24
N ARG A 111 -12.28 4.74 -9.47
CA ARG A 111 -12.29 4.88 -8.00
C ARG A 111 -11.09 4.20 -7.35
N ALA A 112 -10.76 2.98 -7.79
CA ALA A 112 -9.62 2.23 -7.28
C ALA A 112 -8.30 2.97 -7.52
N VAL A 113 -8.11 3.52 -8.73
CA VAL A 113 -6.92 4.31 -9.07
C VAL A 113 -6.89 5.65 -8.33
N ASP A 114 -8.01 6.37 -8.24
CA ASP A 114 -8.13 7.62 -7.49
C ASP A 114 -7.74 7.41 -6.01
N THR A 115 -8.26 6.36 -5.40
CA THR A 115 -7.94 6.00 -4.01
C THR A 115 -6.47 5.62 -3.86
N GLU A 116 -5.94 4.82 -4.81
CA GLU A 116 -4.54 4.43 -4.78
C GLU A 116 -3.60 5.63 -4.88
N ILE A 117 -3.91 6.62 -5.74
CA ILE A 117 -3.12 7.84 -5.88
C ILE A 117 -3.12 8.61 -4.55
N LEU A 118 -4.29 8.92 -3.99
CA LEU A 118 -4.39 9.67 -2.73
C LEU A 118 -3.63 9.01 -1.57
N LEU A 119 -3.73 7.67 -1.45
CA LEU A 119 -2.98 6.92 -0.43
C LEU A 119 -1.46 6.95 -0.67
N ARG A 120 -1.00 6.93 -1.92
CA ARG A 120 0.43 7.04 -2.23
C ARG A 120 0.95 8.44 -1.95
N GLU A 121 0.21 9.47 -2.33
CA GLU A 121 0.59 10.86 -2.06
C GLU A 121 0.74 11.09 -0.57
N ALA A 122 -0.25 10.67 0.22
CA ALA A 122 -0.19 10.78 1.68
C ALA A 122 1.00 9.99 2.27
N GLN A 123 1.38 8.85 1.71
CA GLN A 123 2.46 8.01 2.26
C GLN A 123 3.87 8.36 1.75
N SER A 124 3.98 8.88 0.53
CA SER A 124 5.26 9.08 -0.17
C SER A 124 5.72 10.53 -0.15
N GLN A 125 4.91 11.47 0.34
CA GLN A 125 5.28 12.88 0.46
C GLN A 125 5.59 13.24 1.92
N PRO A 126 6.53 14.17 2.19
CA PRO A 126 6.75 14.72 3.52
C PRO A 126 5.46 15.36 4.06
N ARG A 127 5.22 15.25 5.38
CA ARG A 127 3.98 15.74 6.01
C ARG A 127 3.79 17.26 5.84
N ASP A 128 4.89 18.00 5.78
CA ASP A 128 4.96 19.45 5.60
C ASP A 128 4.91 19.91 4.14
N SER A 129 4.72 18.99 3.20
CA SER A 129 4.60 19.32 1.78
C SER A 129 3.15 19.63 1.38
N ASP A 130 3.00 20.53 0.40
CA ASP A 130 1.70 20.86 -0.20
C ASP A 130 1.01 19.62 -0.79
N ARG A 131 1.77 18.66 -1.33
CA ARG A 131 1.21 17.43 -1.91
C ARG A 131 0.58 16.55 -0.86
N TYR A 132 1.23 16.39 0.30
CA TYR A 132 0.68 15.64 1.42
C TYR A 132 -0.63 16.26 1.90
N SER A 133 -0.60 17.55 2.25
CA SER A 133 -1.76 18.24 2.80
C SER A 133 -2.91 18.30 1.80
N THR A 134 -2.62 18.51 0.51
CA THR A 134 -3.65 18.48 -0.54
C THR A 134 -4.29 17.10 -0.68
N ALA A 135 -3.52 16.01 -0.68
CA ALA A 135 -4.05 14.66 -0.79
C ALA A 135 -4.92 14.29 0.43
N VAL A 136 -4.48 14.62 1.64
CA VAL A 136 -5.24 14.38 2.87
C VAL A 136 -6.51 15.23 2.91
N ALA A 137 -6.43 16.53 2.58
CA ALA A 137 -7.58 17.39 2.49
C ALA A 137 -8.60 16.90 1.44
N ARG A 138 -8.13 16.34 0.31
CA ARG A 138 -9.02 15.75 -0.69
C ARG A 138 -9.75 14.52 -0.15
N MET A 139 -9.06 13.66 0.59
CA MET A 139 -9.69 12.52 1.27
C MET A 139 -10.73 12.99 2.29
N ASN A 140 -10.38 13.98 3.11
CA ASN A 140 -11.28 14.56 4.12
C ASN A 140 -12.54 15.14 3.50
N TYR A 141 -12.39 15.96 2.45
CA TYR A 141 -13.51 16.52 1.69
C TYR A 141 -14.44 15.43 1.13
N LEU A 142 -13.88 14.42 0.45
CA LEU A 142 -14.67 13.33 -0.14
C LEU A 142 -15.42 12.50 0.91
N HIS A 143 -14.88 12.41 2.14
CA HIS A 143 -15.51 11.72 3.27
C HIS A 143 -16.47 12.60 4.07
N ALA A 144 -16.31 13.92 4.09
CA ALA A 144 -16.98 14.85 5.01
C ALA A 144 -18.51 14.70 5.02
N ARG A 145 -19.15 14.68 3.85
CA ARG A 145 -20.61 14.55 3.74
C ARG A 145 -21.14 13.24 4.33
N TYR A 146 -20.38 12.15 4.18
CA TYR A 146 -20.80 10.84 4.66
C TYR A 146 -20.51 10.68 6.15
N ARG A 147 -19.45 11.29 6.66
CA ARG A 147 -19.17 11.40 8.10
C ARG A 147 -20.27 12.19 8.80
N LYS A 148 -20.64 13.35 8.26
CA LYS A 148 -21.75 14.18 8.79
C LYS A 148 -23.09 13.44 8.82
N ALA A 149 -23.33 12.58 7.83
CA ALA A 149 -24.52 11.73 7.76
C ALA A 149 -24.41 10.39 8.52
N ASN A 150 -23.34 10.19 9.30
CA ASN A 150 -23.02 8.96 10.03
C ASN A 150 -23.06 7.69 9.16
N LYS A 151 -22.60 7.82 7.90
CA LYS A 151 -22.47 6.71 6.93
C LYS A 151 -21.04 6.18 6.83
N ILE A 152 -20.07 7.02 7.16
CA ILE A 152 -18.70 6.61 7.49
C ILE A 152 -18.59 6.82 9.00
N THR A 153 -18.59 5.72 9.76
CA THR A 153 -18.56 5.79 11.22
C THR A 153 -17.13 6.00 11.75
N LYS A 154 -17.00 6.33 13.04
CA LYS A 154 -15.68 6.45 13.68
C LYS A 154 -14.89 5.13 13.63
N PRO A 155 -15.49 3.96 13.97
CA PRO A 155 -14.79 2.68 13.81
C PRO A 155 -14.43 2.34 12.36
N ASP A 156 -15.25 2.72 11.38
CA ASP A 156 -14.92 2.52 9.96
C ASP A 156 -13.62 3.25 9.57
N LEU A 157 -13.46 4.50 10.04
CA LEU A 157 -12.24 5.27 9.78
C LEU A 157 -11.03 4.66 10.48
N LEU A 158 -11.16 4.29 11.76
CA LEU A 158 -10.07 3.70 12.53
C LEU A 158 -9.66 2.34 11.96
N HIS A 159 -10.63 1.53 11.52
CA HIS A 159 -10.40 0.26 10.82
C HIS A 159 -9.62 0.48 9.53
N THR A 160 -10.08 1.40 8.66
CA THR A 160 -9.40 1.65 7.38
C THR A 160 -7.95 2.12 7.58
N LEU A 161 -7.71 2.97 8.59
CA LEU A 161 -6.36 3.41 8.96
C LEU A 161 -5.50 2.25 9.47
N GLY A 162 -6.04 1.46 10.40
CA GLY A 162 -5.32 0.37 11.02
C GLY A 162 -5.07 -0.82 10.11
N ASP A 163 -5.99 -1.09 9.18
CA ASP A 163 -5.85 -2.13 8.17
C ASP A 163 -4.71 -1.82 7.18
N GLY A 164 -4.55 -0.54 6.82
CA GLY A 164 -3.38 -0.08 6.06
C GLY A 164 -2.05 -0.41 6.75
N LEU A 165 -1.98 -0.25 8.07
CA LEU A 165 -0.81 -0.61 8.88
C LEU A 165 -0.65 -2.12 9.00
N ALA A 166 -1.72 -2.81 9.39
CA ALA A 166 -1.74 -4.24 9.65
C ALA A 166 -1.31 -5.04 8.43
N GLU A 167 -1.79 -4.67 7.24
CA GLU A 167 -1.42 -5.36 6.01
C GLU A 167 0.03 -5.10 5.57
N ILE A 168 0.63 -3.94 5.90
CA ILE A 168 2.07 -3.76 5.69
C ILE A 168 2.86 -4.76 6.53
N LEU A 169 2.51 -4.90 7.82
CA LEU A 169 3.15 -5.85 8.73
C LEU A 169 2.97 -7.29 8.25
N ASN A 170 1.72 -7.68 7.95
CA ASN A 170 1.34 -9.03 7.53
C ASN A 170 2.02 -9.43 6.22
N VAL A 171 1.93 -8.59 5.18
CA VAL A 171 2.49 -8.91 3.87
C VAL A 171 4.02 -8.98 3.91
N ILE A 172 4.69 -8.10 4.65
CA ILE A 172 6.15 -8.16 4.77
C ILE A 172 6.58 -9.43 5.51
N ASP A 173 5.94 -9.77 6.64
CA ASP A 173 6.28 -10.99 7.38
C ASP A 173 6.06 -12.25 6.54
N ARG A 174 4.95 -12.30 5.79
CA ARG A 174 4.59 -13.44 4.97
C ARG A 174 5.47 -13.58 3.72
N ASP A 175 5.59 -12.50 2.95
CA ASP A 175 6.03 -12.55 1.54
C ASP A 175 7.48 -12.09 1.32
N GLU A 176 8.09 -11.35 2.26
CA GLU A 176 9.42 -10.77 2.09
C GLU A 176 10.54 -11.57 2.78
N TRP A 177 11.79 -11.25 2.41
CA TRP A 177 12.97 -12.02 2.79
C TRP A 177 13.39 -11.86 4.26
N ARG A 178 12.83 -10.85 4.95
CA ARG A 178 13.00 -10.57 6.38
C ARG A 178 11.75 -9.88 6.94
N LYS A 179 11.62 -9.89 8.27
CA LYS A 179 10.63 -9.09 9.00
C LYS A 179 11.11 -7.63 9.15
N LEU A 180 10.16 -6.75 9.47
CA LEU A 180 10.48 -5.39 9.91
C LEU A 180 11.12 -5.39 11.30
N THR A 181 12.08 -4.49 11.51
CA THR A 181 12.65 -4.19 12.83
C THR A 181 11.66 -3.38 13.66
N ASP A 182 11.90 -3.27 14.96
CA ASP A 182 11.05 -2.49 15.85
C ASP A 182 11.13 -0.99 15.55
N VAL A 183 12.30 -0.51 15.09
CA VAL A 183 12.48 0.88 14.61
C VAL A 183 11.65 1.13 13.35
N GLU A 184 11.66 0.20 12.40
CA GLU A 184 10.86 0.30 11.17
C GLU A 184 9.35 0.26 11.46
N LYS A 185 8.90 -0.57 12.41
CA LYS A 185 7.51 -0.57 12.89
C LYS A 185 7.14 0.72 13.62
N CYS A 186 8.07 1.30 14.40
CA CYS A 186 7.87 2.59 15.04
C CYS A 186 7.63 3.70 14.00
N ALA A 187 8.40 3.70 12.90
CA ALA A 187 8.19 4.64 11.80
C ALA A 187 6.80 4.50 11.17
N LEU A 188 6.33 3.26 10.93
CA LEU A 188 4.96 3.02 10.48
C LEU A 188 3.92 3.56 11.46
N GLY A 189 4.13 3.39 12.76
CA GLY A 189 3.24 3.93 13.79
C GLY A 189 3.20 5.45 13.81
N VAL A 190 4.35 6.13 13.74
CA VAL A 190 4.43 7.59 13.64
C VAL A 190 3.66 8.10 12.43
N PHE A 191 3.85 7.47 11.26
CA PHE A 191 3.12 7.83 10.05
C PHE A 191 1.60 7.67 10.20
N HIS A 192 1.13 6.51 10.69
CA HIS A 192 -0.32 6.27 10.82
C HIS A 192 -0.95 7.13 11.91
N LYS A 193 -0.22 7.47 12.99
CA LYS A 193 -0.67 8.42 14.00
C LYS A 193 -0.89 9.80 13.38
N ASN A 194 0.11 10.31 12.66
CA ASN A 194 0.03 11.60 11.98
C ASN A 194 -1.13 11.64 10.96
N LEU A 195 -1.22 10.62 10.09
CA LEU A 195 -2.27 10.52 9.10
C LEU A 195 -3.66 10.48 9.75
N GLY A 196 -3.83 9.71 10.83
CA GLY A 196 -5.10 9.66 11.55
C GLY A 196 -5.48 11.00 12.18
N GLU A 197 -4.52 11.73 12.76
CA GLU A 197 -4.76 13.08 13.29
C GLU A 197 -5.15 14.08 12.21
N ASP A 198 -4.47 14.06 11.07
CA ASP A 198 -4.72 14.96 9.93
C ASP A 198 -6.03 14.61 9.21
N MET A 199 -6.48 13.36 9.30
CA MET A 199 -7.81 12.94 8.86
C MET A 199 -8.92 13.15 9.92
N GLY A 200 -8.56 13.60 11.13
CA GLY A 200 -9.49 13.73 12.25
C GLY A 200 -10.13 12.40 12.65
N ILE A 201 -9.37 11.32 12.59
CA ILE A 201 -9.77 9.97 13.02
C ILE A 201 -9.60 9.90 14.54
N PRO A 202 -10.67 9.55 15.26
CA PRO A 202 -10.64 9.60 16.71
C PRO A 202 -10.12 8.24 17.25
N PHE A 203 -9.22 8.29 18.24
CA PHE A 203 -8.45 7.14 18.71
C PHE A 203 -8.96 6.54 20.03
N GLU A 204 -10.08 7.03 20.57
CA GLU A 204 -10.65 6.60 21.86
C GLU A 204 -10.88 5.09 21.98
N PRO A 205 -11.19 4.33 20.90
CA PRO A 205 -11.30 2.87 21.01
C PRO A 205 -9.98 2.14 21.33
N LEU A 206 -8.85 2.82 21.22
CA LEU A 206 -7.53 2.27 21.52
C LEU A 206 -7.24 2.40 23.03
N ALA A 207 -6.74 1.32 23.63
CA ALA A 207 -6.62 1.20 25.10
C ALA A 207 -5.74 2.28 25.73
N SER A 208 -4.69 2.72 25.04
CA SER A 208 -3.77 3.73 25.54
C SER A 208 -4.13 5.14 25.10
N SER A 209 -5.36 5.37 24.61
CA SER A 209 -5.78 6.70 24.13
C SER A 209 -5.84 7.76 25.22
N ASP A 210 -6.23 7.37 26.44
CA ASP A 210 -6.31 8.27 27.60
C ASP A 210 -4.93 8.55 28.23
N GLU A 211 -4.10 7.52 28.39
CA GLU A 211 -2.77 7.61 29.03
C GLU A 211 -1.66 8.05 28.05
N GLY A 212 -1.90 7.88 26.75
CA GLY A 212 -0.93 8.09 25.68
C GLY A 212 -0.08 6.85 25.40
N TRP A 213 0.52 6.81 24.20
CA TRP A 213 1.41 5.74 23.79
C TRP A 213 2.88 6.08 24.09
N ARG A 214 3.66 5.06 24.48
CA ARG A 214 5.10 5.20 24.74
C ARG A 214 5.89 5.66 23.51
N ASP A 215 5.57 5.12 22.34
CA ASP A 215 6.23 5.39 21.07
C ASP A 215 5.35 4.93 19.89
N GLY A 216 5.85 5.11 18.66
CA GLY A 216 5.16 4.68 17.46
C GLY A 216 5.01 3.16 17.37
N LEU A 217 5.93 2.37 17.93
CA LEU A 217 5.80 0.92 17.94
C LEU A 217 4.60 0.50 18.79
N HIS A 218 4.44 1.07 19.98
CA HIS A 218 3.30 0.81 20.84
C HIS A 218 1.98 1.12 20.13
N PHE A 219 1.88 2.32 19.53
CA PHE A 219 0.70 2.72 18.76
C PHE A 219 0.42 1.77 17.58
N ALA A 220 1.44 1.41 16.80
CA ALA A 220 1.30 0.53 15.65
C ALA A 220 0.72 -0.84 16.02
N MET A 221 1.23 -1.42 17.11
CA MET A 221 0.82 -2.75 17.56
C MET A 221 -0.60 -2.70 18.16
N GLU A 222 -0.92 -1.67 18.94
CA GLU A 222 -2.26 -1.51 19.51
C GLU A 222 -3.31 -1.24 18.43
N LEU A 223 -3.00 -0.41 17.43
CA LEU A 223 -3.87 -0.16 16.28
C LEU A 223 -4.11 -1.43 15.46
N ARG A 224 -3.05 -2.22 15.19
CA ARG A 224 -3.18 -3.53 14.53
C ARG A 224 -4.10 -4.46 15.31
N ASP A 225 -3.85 -4.62 16.61
CA ASP A 225 -4.59 -5.57 17.44
C ASP A 225 -6.05 -5.16 17.60
N TRP A 226 -6.33 -3.86 17.71
CA TRP A 226 -7.69 -3.34 17.67
C TRP A 226 -8.36 -3.62 16.32
N THR A 227 -7.65 -3.42 15.20
CA THR A 227 -8.20 -3.65 13.85
C THR A 227 -8.61 -5.10 13.66
N ILE A 228 -7.76 -6.05 14.04
CA ILE A 228 -8.04 -7.49 13.92
C ILE A 228 -9.27 -7.86 14.77
N ARG A 229 -9.34 -7.40 16.03
CA ARG A 229 -10.52 -7.65 16.88
C ARG A 229 -11.79 -7.05 16.31
N TYR A 230 -11.73 -5.82 15.81
CA TYR A 230 -12.88 -5.18 15.17
C TYR A 230 -13.35 -5.99 13.95
N GLU A 231 -12.43 -6.50 13.13
CA GLU A 231 -12.76 -7.38 12.00
C GLU A 231 -13.44 -8.67 12.48
N GLU A 232 -12.94 -9.33 13.52
CA GLU A 232 -13.55 -10.52 14.12
C GLU A 232 -14.98 -10.25 14.63
N GLU A 233 -15.23 -9.06 15.16
CA GLU A 233 -16.53 -8.66 15.71
C GLU A 233 -17.57 -8.32 14.63
N VAL A 234 -17.17 -7.62 13.56
CA VAL A 234 -18.13 -7.01 12.62
C VAL A 234 -18.11 -7.59 11.22
N ALA A 235 -17.02 -8.23 10.78
CA ALA A 235 -16.90 -8.74 9.43
C ALA A 235 -17.77 -9.99 9.28
N GLN A 236 -18.78 -9.88 8.42
CA GLN A 236 -19.72 -10.96 8.15
C GLN A 236 -20.20 -10.90 6.70
N PRO A 237 -20.45 -12.06 6.08
CA PRO A 237 -20.86 -12.11 4.69
C PRO A 237 -22.25 -11.48 4.50
N VAL A 238 -22.32 -10.38 3.76
CA VAL A 238 -23.57 -9.82 3.25
C VAL A 238 -23.50 -9.65 1.73
N ALA A 239 -24.68 -9.52 1.08
CA ALA A 239 -24.77 -9.45 -0.39
C ALA A 239 -23.92 -8.32 -1.00
N THR A 240 -23.75 -7.20 -0.29
CA THR A 240 -22.94 -6.08 -0.75
C THR A 240 -21.43 -6.37 -0.73
N ASN A 241 -20.95 -7.28 0.14
CA ASN A 241 -19.54 -7.72 0.12
C ASN A 241 -19.25 -8.55 -1.14
N ASP A 242 -20.10 -9.53 -1.46
CA ASP A 242 -19.94 -10.32 -2.69
C ASP A 242 -20.05 -9.42 -3.93
N GLN A 243 -21.00 -8.48 -3.96
CA GLN A 243 -21.10 -7.49 -5.03
C GLN A 243 -19.80 -6.67 -5.18
N TYR A 244 -19.17 -6.27 -4.06
CA TYR A 244 -17.90 -5.56 -4.07
C TYR A 244 -16.79 -6.37 -4.76
N VAL A 245 -16.60 -7.62 -4.36
CA VAL A 245 -15.61 -8.50 -4.98
C VAL A 245 -15.91 -8.72 -6.46
N ARG A 246 -17.16 -9.00 -6.83
CA ARG A 246 -17.55 -9.21 -8.24
C ARG A 246 -17.27 -7.99 -9.11
N VAL A 247 -17.55 -6.80 -8.61
CA VAL A 247 -17.28 -5.56 -9.36
C VAL A 247 -15.78 -5.27 -9.43
N TYR A 248 -15.02 -5.58 -8.39
CA TYR A 248 -13.59 -5.30 -8.36
C TYR A 248 -12.77 -6.31 -9.18
N VAL A 249 -13.08 -7.60 -9.04
CA VAL A 249 -12.37 -8.71 -9.67
C VAL A 249 -13.00 -9.10 -10.99
N ASP A 250 -14.29 -9.47 -10.99
CA ASP A 250 -14.92 -10.03 -12.20
C ASP A 250 -15.06 -8.97 -13.30
N ALA A 251 -15.29 -7.69 -12.97
CA ALA A 251 -15.33 -6.63 -13.97
C ALA A 251 -13.94 -6.34 -14.57
N ALA A 252 -12.88 -6.42 -13.76
CA ALA A 252 -11.51 -6.27 -14.25
C ALA A 252 -11.13 -7.44 -15.17
N MET A 253 -11.57 -8.65 -14.85
CA MET A 253 -11.25 -9.89 -15.57
C MET A 253 -12.30 -10.26 -16.62
N ALA A 254 -13.25 -9.37 -16.94
CA ALA A 254 -14.40 -9.67 -17.81
C ALA A 254 -14.01 -10.08 -19.24
N GLY A 255 -12.80 -9.72 -19.70
CA GLY A 255 -12.26 -10.11 -21.00
C GLY A 255 -11.58 -11.49 -21.03
N LEU A 256 -11.52 -12.20 -19.90
CA LEU A 256 -10.79 -13.45 -19.73
C LEU A 256 -11.74 -14.64 -19.49
N PRO A 257 -11.30 -15.87 -19.78
CA PRO A 257 -12.10 -17.07 -19.49
C PRO A 257 -12.47 -17.20 -18.01
N GLY A 258 -13.66 -17.72 -17.70
CA GLY A 258 -14.18 -17.76 -16.33
C GLY A 258 -13.29 -18.50 -15.32
N PHE A 259 -12.54 -19.52 -15.75
CA PHE A 259 -11.60 -20.23 -14.87
C PHE A 259 -10.44 -19.33 -14.41
N VAL A 260 -10.04 -18.33 -15.19
CA VAL A 260 -9.01 -17.36 -14.83
C VAL A 260 -9.53 -16.47 -13.71
N THR A 261 -10.74 -15.92 -13.86
CA THR A 261 -11.40 -15.11 -12.82
C THR A 261 -11.54 -15.88 -11.51
N LEU A 262 -11.98 -17.15 -11.58
CA LEU A 262 -12.08 -18.01 -10.39
C LEU A 262 -10.72 -18.27 -9.75
N THR A 263 -9.69 -18.50 -10.56
CA THR A 263 -8.32 -18.68 -10.05
C THR A 263 -7.81 -17.41 -9.37
N VAL A 264 -8.06 -16.23 -9.93
CA VAL A 264 -7.68 -14.95 -9.31
C VAL A 264 -8.42 -14.69 -8.01
N ARG A 265 -9.73 -14.98 -7.93
CA ARG A 265 -10.49 -14.91 -6.67
C ARG A 265 -9.87 -15.80 -5.59
N LYS A 266 -9.52 -17.04 -5.95
CA LYS A 266 -8.85 -17.98 -5.04
C LYS A 266 -7.44 -17.52 -4.65
N MET A 267 -6.68 -16.88 -5.56
CA MET A 267 -5.38 -16.30 -5.23
C MET A 267 -5.53 -15.15 -4.23
N LEU A 268 -6.49 -14.24 -4.44
CA LEU A 268 -6.79 -13.17 -3.48
C LEU A 268 -7.19 -13.74 -2.11
N ALA A 269 -7.97 -14.83 -2.10
CA ALA A 269 -8.36 -15.53 -0.89
C ALA A 269 -7.17 -16.08 -0.09
N THR A 270 -6.04 -16.43 -0.74
CA THR A 270 -4.83 -16.89 -0.03
C THR A 270 -4.09 -15.78 0.71
N ASP A 271 -4.39 -14.53 0.35
CA ASP A 271 -3.71 -13.38 0.93
C ASP A 271 -4.46 -12.79 2.13
N LEU A 272 -5.68 -13.30 2.41
CA LEU A 272 -6.59 -12.87 3.48
C LEU A 272 -6.67 -13.94 4.59
N ASP A 273 -6.97 -13.50 5.81
CA ASP A 273 -7.38 -14.41 6.88
C ASP A 273 -8.79 -14.99 6.64
N GLU A 274 -9.18 -15.95 7.48
CA GLU A 274 -10.44 -16.67 7.32
C GLU A 274 -11.68 -15.79 7.54
N VAL A 275 -11.60 -14.81 8.45
CA VAL A 275 -12.69 -13.88 8.77
C VAL A 275 -12.98 -13.02 7.55
N MET A 276 -11.95 -12.37 7.01
CA MET A 276 -12.09 -11.44 5.91
C MET A 276 -12.36 -12.14 4.59
N ARG A 277 -11.75 -13.32 4.35
CA ARG A 277 -12.07 -14.18 3.21
C ARG A 277 -13.55 -14.57 3.20
N THR A 278 -14.08 -14.98 4.35
CA THR A 278 -15.48 -15.40 4.48
C THR A 278 -16.41 -14.21 4.31
N SER A 279 -16.12 -13.07 4.95
CA SER A 279 -16.91 -11.85 4.81
C SER A 279 -16.98 -11.34 3.36
N LEU A 280 -15.87 -11.43 2.62
CA LEU A 280 -15.80 -11.07 1.20
C LEU A 280 -16.43 -12.11 0.25
N CYS A 281 -16.98 -13.21 0.76
CA CYS A 281 -17.53 -14.31 -0.03
C CYS A 281 -16.54 -14.88 -1.06
N LEU A 282 -15.26 -14.93 -0.68
CA LEU A 282 -14.20 -15.48 -1.53
C LEU A 282 -14.06 -16.98 -1.33
N GLU A 283 -13.95 -17.71 -2.43
CA GLU A 283 -13.85 -19.17 -2.41
C GLU A 283 -12.56 -19.63 -1.74
N LYS A 284 -12.66 -20.66 -0.89
CA LYS A 284 -11.48 -21.25 -0.25
C LYS A 284 -10.53 -21.81 -1.32
N PRO A 285 -9.23 -21.46 -1.27
CA PRO A 285 -8.23 -22.00 -2.18
C PRO A 285 -8.04 -23.51 -1.93
N GLY A 286 -7.91 -24.29 -3.00
CA GLY A 286 -7.65 -25.73 -2.91
C GLY A 286 -6.20 -26.02 -2.46
N PRO A 287 -5.92 -27.22 -1.94
CA PRO A 287 -4.61 -27.57 -1.38
C PRO A 287 -3.48 -27.48 -2.41
N ILE A 288 -3.74 -27.83 -3.67
CA ILE A 288 -2.75 -27.74 -4.76
C ILE A 288 -2.35 -26.28 -5.02
N LEU A 289 -3.34 -25.37 -5.10
CA LEU A 289 -3.08 -23.96 -5.33
C LEU A 289 -2.30 -23.35 -4.15
N LEU A 290 -2.66 -23.70 -2.91
CA LEU A 290 -1.93 -23.28 -1.72
C LEU A 290 -0.47 -23.76 -1.75
N PHE A 291 -0.24 -25.02 -2.09
CA PHE A 291 1.11 -25.58 -2.22
C PHE A 291 1.93 -24.84 -3.28
N VAL A 292 1.37 -24.66 -4.49
CA VAL A 292 2.06 -23.95 -5.59
C VAL A 292 2.40 -22.52 -5.20
N LEU A 293 1.46 -21.78 -4.61
CA LEU A 293 1.69 -20.40 -4.18
C LEU A 293 2.71 -20.32 -3.04
N ALA A 294 2.70 -21.28 -2.11
CA ALA A 294 3.71 -21.39 -1.06
C ALA A 294 5.10 -21.64 -1.66
N CYS A 295 5.23 -22.55 -2.64
CA CYS A 295 6.49 -22.79 -3.35
C CYS A 295 6.98 -21.54 -4.10
N ILE A 296 6.10 -20.81 -4.78
CA ILE A 296 6.45 -19.55 -5.45
C ILE A 296 6.95 -18.53 -4.44
N ARG A 297 6.24 -18.37 -3.31
CA ARG A 297 6.58 -17.43 -2.24
C ARG A 297 7.92 -17.76 -1.60
N GLU A 298 8.13 -19.00 -1.16
CA GLU A 298 9.36 -19.40 -0.48
C GLU A 298 10.57 -19.43 -1.42
N THR A 299 10.38 -19.78 -2.70
CA THR A 299 11.40 -19.64 -3.73
C THR A 299 11.78 -18.16 -3.91
N ARG A 300 10.79 -17.25 -4.02
CA ARG A 300 11.05 -15.80 -4.12
C ARG A 300 11.80 -15.28 -2.90
N LYS A 301 11.38 -15.65 -1.68
CA LYS A 301 12.04 -15.24 -0.43
C LYS A 301 13.49 -15.70 -0.38
N SER A 302 13.74 -16.96 -0.72
CA SER A 302 15.09 -17.52 -0.77
C SER A 302 15.96 -16.83 -1.83
N PHE A 303 15.41 -16.60 -3.02
CA PHE A 303 16.10 -15.88 -4.09
C PHE A 303 16.45 -14.45 -3.69
N LEU A 304 15.49 -13.72 -3.09
CA LEU A 304 15.73 -12.37 -2.61
C LEU A 304 16.80 -12.34 -1.51
N ARG A 305 16.75 -13.30 -0.58
CA ARG A 305 17.66 -13.34 0.58
C ARG A 305 19.11 -13.65 0.22
N TYR A 306 19.33 -14.58 -0.71
CA TYR A 306 20.65 -15.16 -0.95
C TYR A 306 21.26 -14.83 -2.32
N VAL A 307 20.43 -14.46 -3.30
CA VAL A 307 20.88 -14.27 -4.69
C VAL A 307 20.73 -12.83 -5.14
N SER A 308 19.58 -12.19 -4.90
CA SER A 308 19.35 -10.84 -5.40
C SER A 308 20.15 -9.81 -4.59
N LEU A 309 20.96 -8.97 -5.25
CA LEU A 309 21.54 -7.76 -4.65
C LEU A 309 20.43 -6.77 -4.22
N PRO A 310 20.69 -5.88 -3.22
CA PRO A 310 19.75 -4.80 -2.90
C PRO A 310 19.56 -3.88 -4.11
N ARG A 311 18.41 -3.18 -4.17
CA ARG A 311 18.12 -2.26 -5.27
C ARG A 311 19.07 -1.06 -5.21
N PHE A 312 19.62 -0.71 -6.36
CA PHE A 312 20.43 0.49 -6.53
C PHE A 312 19.59 1.71 -6.97
N PHE A 313 18.43 1.46 -7.57
CA PHE A 313 17.52 2.51 -8.04
C PHE A 313 16.18 2.40 -7.30
N ALA A 314 15.71 3.56 -6.81
CA ALA A 314 14.45 3.69 -6.11
C ALA A 314 13.27 3.51 -7.08
N VAL A 315 12.29 2.70 -6.68
CA VAL A 315 10.98 2.64 -7.34
C VAL A 315 10.16 3.82 -6.85
N LYS A 316 9.78 4.71 -7.77
CA LYS A 316 8.96 5.88 -7.43
C LYS A 316 7.48 5.52 -7.31
N PRO A 317 6.84 5.70 -6.14
CA PRO A 317 5.44 5.32 -5.95
C PRO A 317 4.47 6.20 -6.75
N VAL A 318 4.81 7.48 -6.92
CA VAL A 318 4.10 8.52 -7.69
C VAL A 318 5.12 9.33 -8.49
N HIS A 319 4.65 10.10 -9.48
CA HIS A 319 5.51 11.02 -10.22
C HIS A 319 5.98 12.18 -9.35
N GLU A 320 7.22 12.61 -9.54
CA GLU A 320 7.83 13.67 -8.73
C GLU A 320 7.34 15.06 -9.15
N ALA A 321 7.19 15.30 -10.45
CA ALA A 321 6.80 16.59 -11.01
C ALA A 321 5.54 16.49 -11.89
N THR A 322 4.88 17.63 -12.07
CA THR A 322 3.80 17.80 -13.04
C THR A 322 4.35 17.89 -14.46
N ASP A 323 3.50 17.59 -15.45
CA ASP A 323 3.80 17.89 -16.85
C ASP A 323 3.87 19.43 -17.04
N PRO A 324 4.97 19.98 -17.58
CA PRO A 324 5.13 21.42 -17.78
C PRO A 324 4.04 22.08 -18.64
N LYS A 325 3.35 21.33 -19.50
CA LYS A 325 2.32 21.85 -20.42
C LYS A 325 0.94 21.87 -19.79
N THR A 326 0.58 20.82 -19.04
CA THR A 326 -0.77 20.67 -18.48
C THR A 326 -0.84 21.04 -17.01
N ASN A 327 0.30 21.11 -16.33
CA ASN A 327 0.42 21.24 -14.88
C ASN A 327 -0.32 20.12 -14.11
N LEU A 328 -0.43 18.93 -14.72
CA LEU A 328 -1.06 17.75 -14.13
C LEU A 328 -0.02 16.67 -13.84
N TYR A 329 -0.31 15.81 -12.86
CA TYR A 329 0.49 14.63 -12.56
C TYR A 329 0.06 13.45 -13.40
N HIS A 330 1.01 12.62 -13.82
CA HIS A 330 0.71 11.31 -14.42
C HIS A 330 0.83 10.19 -13.38
N PHE A 331 0.18 9.06 -13.66
CA PHE A 331 0.29 7.85 -12.85
C PHE A 331 0.63 6.66 -13.73
N ASN A 332 1.93 6.40 -13.91
CA ASN A 332 2.45 5.38 -14.83
C ASN A 332 2.37 3.95 -14.28
N ARG A 333 1.25 3.62 -13.64
CA ARG A 333 0.98 2.28 -13.16
C ARG A 333 0.15 1.51 -14.17
N GLN A 334 0.79 0.51 -14.77
CA GLN A 334 0.12 -0.34 -15.75
C GLN A 334 -0.96 -1.21 -15.09
N THR A 335 -2.22 -0.97 -15.43
CA THR A 335 -3.36 -1.82 -15.08
C THR A 335 -4.17 -2.14 -16.35
N LEU A 336 -5.28 -2.88 -16.23
CA LEU A 336 -6.16 -3.14 -17.37
C LEU A 336 -6.92 -1.87 -17.83
N GLN A 337 -6.96 -0.83 -17.00
CA GLN A 337 -7.54 0.49 -17.31
C GLN A 337 -6.50 1.59 -17.07
N PRO A 338 -6.04 2.30 -18.12
CA PRO A 338 -4.88 3.19 -18.04
C PRO A 338 -5.25 4.59 -17.52
N TRP A 339 -5.88 4.68 -16.36
CA TRP A 339 -6.28 5.95 -15.74
C TRP A 339 -5.06 6.81 -15.42
N TYR A 340 -5.06 8.06 -15.91
CA TYR A 340 -4.01 9.06 -15.72
C TYR A 340 -2.63 8.68 -16.25
N MET A 341 -2.56 7.68 -17.13
CA MET A 341 -1.31 7.25 -17.75
C MET A 341 -1.00 8.08 -18.99
N GLU A 342 0.23 8.56 -19.09
CA GLU A 342 0.71 9.29 -20.27
C GLU A 342 0.87 8.33 -21.48
N PRO A 343 0.40 8.73 -22.68
CA PRO A 343 0.62 7.97 -23.91
C PRO A 343 2.04 8.20 -24.44
N THR A 344 2.96 7.34 -24.03
CA THR A 344 4.33 7.26 -24.57
C THR A 344 4.45 6.06 -25.51
N PHE A 345 5.54 6.00 -26.28
CA PHE A 345 5.82 4.84 -27.12
C PHE A 345 5.85 3.54 -26.29
N TRP A 346 6.54 3.55 -25.14
CA TRP A 346 6.65 2.38 -24.26
C TRP A 346 5.34 2.03 -23.54
N SER A 347 4.57 3.01 -23.07
CA SER A 347 3.29 2.73 -22.41
C SER A 347 2.20 2.24 -23.36
N THR A 348 2.38 2.48 -24.67
CA THR A 348 1.42 2.09 -25.71
C THR A 348 1.81 0.81 -26.45
N TRP A 349 3.11 0.60 -26.70
CA TRP A 349 3.64 -0.48 -27.55
C TRP A 349 4.69 -1.37 -26.88
N GLY A 350 5.11 -1.06 -25.65
CA GLY A 350 6.06 -1.88 -24.92
C GLY A 350 5.53 -3.28 -24.57
N PRO A 351 6.40 -4.20 -24.11
CA PRO A 351 6.02 -5.57 -23.77
C PRO A 351 4.86 -5.65 -22.77
N GLY A 352 4.85 -4.77 -21.77
CA GLY A 352 3.75 -4.65 -20.82
C GLY A 352 2.44 -4.26 -21.49
N ALA A 353 2.45 -3.28 -22.39
CA ALA A 353 1.27 -2.82 -23.11
C ALA A 353 0.69 -3.92 -24.01
N LEU A 354 1.56 -4.72 -24.65
CA LEU A 354 1.14 -5.89 -25.43
C LEU A 354 0.45 -6.93 -24.55
N LEU A 355 0.98 -7.23 -23.37
CA LEU A 355 0.36 -8.14 -22.42
C LEU A 355 -0.99 -7.63 -21.92
N VAL A 356 -1.13 -6.32 -21.66
CA VAL A 356 -2.42 -5.71 -21.29
C VAL A 356 -3.44 -5.87 -22.41
N ARG A 357 -3.06 -5.64 -23.67
CA ARG A 357 -3.95 -5.85 -24.83
C ARG A 357 -4.37 -7.31 -24.94
N MET A 358 -3.43 -8.25 -24.78
CA MET A 358 -3.69 -9.69 -24.79
C MET A 358 -4.71 -10.09 -23.72
N LEU A 359 -4.65 -9.46 -22.54
CA LEU A 359 -5.59 -9.68 -21.44
C LEU A 359 -6.91 -8.89 -21.59
N GLY A 360 -7.17 -8.27 -22.75
CA GLY A 360 -8.38 -7.51 -23.04
C GLY A 360 -8.42 -6.08 -22.45
N GLY A 361 -7.36 -5.67 -21.76
CA GLY A 361 -7.19 -4.33 -21.20
C GLY A 361 -7.00 -3.24 -22.27
N LYS A 362 -6.91 -2.00 -21.81
CA LYS A 362 -6.74 -0.81 -22.67
C LYS A 362 -5.39 -0.16 -22.42
N VAL A 363 -4.84 0.43 -23.48
CA VAL A 363 -3.59 1.22 -23.41
C VAL A 363 -3.91 2.72 -23.39
N PRO A 364 -3.02 3.57 -22.85
CA PRO A 364 -3.23 5.01 -22.81
C PRO A 364 -3.60 5.59 -24.19
N GLY A 365 -4.51 6.58 -24.23
CA GLY A 365 -4.97 7.22 -25.46
C GLY A 365 -5.92 6.38 -26.35
N SER A 366 -6.06 5.07 -26.14
CA SER A 366 -6.86 4.19 -27.01
C SER A 366 -8.38 4.43 -27.00
N ARG A 367 -8.89 5.23 -26.05
CA ARG A 367 -10.32 5.58 -25.90
C ARG A 367 -10.52 7.09 -25.82
N GLY A 368 -9.67 7.86 -26.51
CA GLY A 368 -9.61 9.32 -26.37
C GLY A 368 -9.36 9.71 -24.91
N ASP A 369 -10.12 10.67 -24.40
CA ASP A 369 -9.92 11.25 -23.06
C ASP A 369 -10.59 10.48 -21.93
N ARG A 370 -11.25 9.35 -22.22
CA ARG A 370 -11.99 8.57 -21.21
C ARG A 370 -11.17 8.22 -19.98
N TYR A 371 -9.88 7.94 -20.16
CA TYR A 371 -8.97 7.54 -19.08
C TYR A 371 -8.07 8.67 -18.60
N HIS A 372 -8.36 9.92 -18.98
CA HIS A 372 -7.57 11.11 -18.61
C HIS A 372 -6.06 10.97 -18.90
N PRO A 373 -5.65 10.70 -20.15
CA PRO A 373 -4.23 10.57 -20.49
C PRO A 373 -3.40 11.85 -20.21
N GLN A 374 -4.06 12.99 -19.98
CA GLN A 374 -3.45 14.26 -19.60
C GLN A 374 -2.97 14.31 -18.14
N GLY A 375 -3.38 13.35 -17.31
CA GLY A 375 -3.05 13.32 -15.88
C GLY A 375 -4.18 13.72 -14.94
N TYR A 376 -3.84 13.91 -13.66
CA TYR A 376 -4.72 14.29 -12.57
C TYR A 376 -4.19 15.49 -11.79
N ASP A 377 -5.10 16.14 -11.08
CA ASP A 377 -4.82 17.18 -10.09
C ASP A 377 -5.36 16.72 -8.74
N LEU A 378 -4.55 16.84 -7.68
CA LEU A 378 -4.91 16.43 -6.32
C LEU A 378 -6.11 17.21 -5.77
N MET A 379 -6.30 18.46 -6.19
CA MET A 379 -7.47 19.25 -5.77
C MET A 379 -8.78 18.70 -6.33
N THR A 380 -8.73 18.00 -7.47
CA THR A 380 -9.92 17.64 -8.25
C THR A 380 -10.13 16.13 -8.43
N ILE A 381 -9.13 15.29 -8.14
CA ILE A 381 -9.20 13.83 -8.27
C ILE A 381 -10.38 13.23 -7.49
N GLY A 382 -11.01 12.18 -8.01
CA GLY A 382 -12.20 11.56 -7.42
C GLY A 382 -13.40 11.54 -8.36
N PRO A 383 -14.63 11.32 -7.84
CA PRO A 383 -15.83 11.19 -8.66
C PRO A 383 -16.15 12.47 -9.44
N ASP A 384 -16.60 12.33 -10.70
CA ASP A 384 -16.88 13.47 -11.59
C ASP A 384 -17.78 14.55 -10.94
N PRO A 385 -18.86 14.23 -10.21
CA PRO A 385 -19.72 15.25 -9.58
C PRO A 385 -19.03 16.05 -8.45
N GLN A 386 -17.84 15.65 -8.02
CA GLN A 386 -17.06 16.27 -6.95
C GLN A 386 -15.78 16.95 -7.47
N LYS A 387 -15.50 16.89 -8.78
CA LYS A 387 -14.25 17.37 -9.36
C LYS A 387 -14.00 18.86 -9.11
N GLU A 388 -15.04 19.68 -9.24
CA GLU A 388 -14.96 21.15 -9.16
C GLU A 388 -15.54 21.72 -7.84
N ARG A 389 -15.66 20.87 -6.82
CA ARG A 389 -16.28 21.24 -5.53
C ARG A 389 -15.31 21.05 -4.39
N GLY A 390 -15.52 21.80 -3.31
CA GLY A 390 -14.75 21.66 -2.08
C GLY A 390 -13.46 22.47 -2.01
N ALA A 391 -13.16 23.32 -2.99
CA ALA A 391 -11.88 24.04 -3.03
C ALA A 391 -11.62 24.87 -1.76
N GLU A 392 -12.60 25.64 -1.28
CA GLU A 392 -12.45 26.45 -0.06
C GLU A 392 -12.38 25.60 1.20
N GLU A 393 -13.18 24.53 1.29
CA GLU A 393 -13.13 23.56 2.41
C GLU A 393 -11.75 22.90 2.48
N MET A 394 -11.20 22.49 1.32
CA MET A 394 -9.88 21.89 1.23
C MET A 394 -8.77 22.88 1.56
N LYS A 395 -8.84 24.15 1.14
CA LYS A 395 -7.84 25.17 1.50
C LYS A 395 -7.74 25.34 3.01
N SER A 396 -8.88 25.47 3.69
CA SER A 396 -8.90 25.58 5.15
C SER A 396 -8.31 24.33 5.83
N ASP A 397 -8.60 23.14 5.30
CA ASP A 397 -8.04 21.89 5.81
C ASP A 397 -6.53 21.77 5.56
N ILE A 398 -6.05 22.20 4.39
CA ILE A 398 -4.62 22.28 4.04
C ILE A 398 -3.89 23.20 5.03
N GLU A 399 -4.43 24.38 5.32
CA GLU A 399 -3.84 25.32 6.28
C GLU A 399 -3.73 24.69 7.68
N MET A 400 -4.78 23.98 8.13
CA MET A 400 -4.75 23.28 9.41
C MET A 400 -3.72 22.14 9.45
N ILE A 401 -3.60 21.35 8.37
CA ILE A 401 -2.63 20.27 8.27
C ILE A 401 -1.21 20.84 8.28
N ASN A 402 -0.95 21.88 7.47
CA ASN A 402 0.35 22.54 7.41
C ASN A 402 0.75 23.13 8.77
N ALA A 403 -0.19 23.71 9.52
CA ALA A 403 0.07 24.21 10.88
C ALA A 403 0.45 23.08 11.87
N ARG A 404 -0.01 21.85 11.64
CA ARG A 404 0.32 20.67 12.47
C ARG A 404 1.58 19.94 12.01
N ALA A 405 2.03 20.18 10.77
CA ALA A 405 3.11 19.44 10.11
C ALA A 405 4.52 19.69 10.70
N VAL A 406 4.61 20.20 11.92
CA VAL A 406 5.88 20.41 12.63
C VAL A 406 6.66 19.09 12.71
N ALA A 407 7.96 19.13 12.39
CA ALA A 407 8.89 17.99 12.41
C ALA A 407 9.21 17.46 13.83
N THR A 408 8.18 17.26 14.65
CA THR A 408 8.28 16.72 16.01
C THR A 408 7.76 15.29 16.06
N CYS A 409 8.10 14.58 17.13
CA CYS A 409 7.55 13.27 17.40
C CYS A 409 6.12 13.41 17.96
N PRO A 410 5.10 12.75 17.38
CA PRO A 410 3.73 12.81 17.90
C PRO A 410 3.58 12.16 19.28
N PHE A 411 4.57 11.37 19.72
CA PHE A 411 4.59 10.69 21.02
C PHE A 411 5.48 11.38 22.05
N SER A 412 6.02 12.56 21.74
CA SER A 412 6.79 13.32 22.73
C SER A 412 5.85 13.84 23.83
N HIS A 413 6.11 13.47 25.09
CA HIS A 413 5.32 13.87 26.27
C HIS A 413 5.28 15.40 26.52
N ALA A 414 5.95 16.22 25.72
CA ALA A 414 5.93 17.68 25.82
C ALA A 414 4.56 18.31 25.50
N LYS A 415 3.66 17.61 24.79
CA LYS A 415 2.30 18.12 24.49
C LYS A 415 1.31 18.05 25.65
N ALA A 416 1.58 17.27 26.71
CA ALA A 416 0.64 17.10 27.81
C ALA A 416 0.53 18.32 28.76
N ALA A 417 1.36 19.36 28.57
CA ALA A 417 1.39 20.55 29.44
C ALA A 417 0.83 21.83 28.78
N GLY A 418 0.30 21.76 27.55
CA GLY A 418 0.12 22.95 26.71
C GLY A 418 -1.30 23.35 26.30
N PHE A 419 -2.35 22.66 26.78
CA PHE A 419 -3.74 23.05 26.53
C PHE A 419 -4.60 22.72 27.76
N ASN A 420 -4.50 23.58 28.78
CA ASN A 420 -5.55 23.77 29.78
C ASN A 420 -6.19 25.14 29.56
#